data_AF-A0A8T3QTD2-F1
#
_entry.id   AF-A0A8T3QTD2-F1
#
_cell.length_a   1.000
_cell.length_b   1.000
_cell.length_c   1.000
_cell.angle_alpha   90.00
_cell.angle_beta   90.00
_cell.angle_gamma   90.00
#
_symmetry.space_group_name_H-M   'P 1'
#
loop_
_entity.id
_entity.type
_entity.pdbx_description
1 polymer ?
#
loop_
_entity_poly.entity_id
_entity_poly.type
_entity_poly.pdbx_seq_one_letter_code
_entity_poly.pdbx_strand_id
1 'polypeptide(L)'
;MFILSSALMAGVLALVVWSLAVAISRDRRVATIATILVVAGGGMGWLRLAADLLAGPSDLGSLLTNNPYDNSWADGWPFFRIASIFGTGFLPHRATTFGLPGLVSVVLLLVTCLGRRPGGVLLAGVLAALLAPFHFYAFPATYLIVGLYVVTTGAWRARTSWRDAVLFLMPAILALPYILPAVVRQGDIGSFKFVAGWSEARIAAGPAAALFFYVTNLGLPVMLALAALLAGRRVPSRGFLGAWLIALFLVPNLVVVSAVEFDMNKYFQMMWIAAAILAAWLIHRWPRPAIALVLAFSAVSPALIAIWHVRSPAVAMDLAHERAARWIEVNTPERAVFVTDDFINSPVDLAGRLRITSFGPYVANLGYDPEPRAADVQAVYCDGPEQAAVRMARYGATFVLSNGGVLECDDGRATDFTTGGLFTTVYDEEGVSIWRLARS
;
A
#
# COMPACT_ATOMS: atom_id res chain seq x y z
N MET A 1 -9.94 14.54 8.96
CA MET A 1 -9.61 14.80 7.54
C MET A 1 -9.35 13.49 6.77
N PHE A 2 -8.53 12.57 7.29
CA PHE A 2 -8.17 11.30 6.63
C PHE A 2 -9.33 10.36 6.28
N ILE A 3 -10.33 10.21 7.16
CA ILE A 3 -11.50 9.36 6.88
C ILE A 3 -12.28 9.87 5.65
N LEU A 4 -12.43 11.19 5.53
CA LEU A 4 -13.15 11.81 4.42
C LEU A 4 -12.38 11.66 3.10
N SER A 5 -11.06 11.86 3.09
CA SER A 5 -10.24 11.65 1.89
C SER A 5 -10.24 10.18 1.45
N SER A 6 -10.09 9.24 2.38
CA SER A 6 -10.18 7.80 2.09
C SER A 6 -11.55 7.41 1.53
N ALA A 7 -12.65 7.87 2.14
CA ALA A 7 -14.00 7.58 1.66
C ALA A 7 -14.26 8.18 0.27
N LEU A 8 -13.81 9.42 0.03
CA LEU A 8 -13.89 10.06 -1.27
C LEU A 8 -13.12 9.26 -2.32
N MET A 9 -11.87 8.89 -2.04
CA MET A 9 -11.05 8.12 -2.98
C MET A 9 -11.57 6.70 -3.22
N ALA A 10 -12.19 6.07 -2.22
CA ALA A 10 -12.91 4.81 -2.41
C ALA A 10 -14.10 4.98 -3.36
N GLY A 11 -14.87 6.07 -3.21
CA GLY A 11 -15.94 6.44 -4.13
C GLY A 11 -15.43 6.73 -5.55
N VAL A 12 -14.30 7.43 -5.69
CA VAL A 12 -13.64 7.65 -6.99
C VAL A 12 -13.21 6.32 -7.60
N LEU A 13 -12.53 5.44 -6.84
CA LEU A 13 -12.14 4.11 -7.35
C LEU A 13 -13.37 3.34 -7.85
N ALA A 14 -14.44 3.31 -7.06
CA ALA A 14 -15.67 2.62 -7.41
C ALA A 14 -16.22 3.15 -8.75
N LEU A 15 -16.28 4.48 -8.91
CA LEU A 15 -16.79 5.12 -10.12
C LEU A 15 -15.92 4.82 -11.35
N VAL A 16 -14.59 4.92 -11.22
CA VAL A 16 -13.69 4.70 -12.36
C VAL A 16 -13.59 3.22 -12.74
N VAL A 17 -13.65 2.30 -11.77
CA VAL A 17 -13.75 0.85 -12.01
C VAL A 17 -15.05 0.50 -12.70
N TRP A 18 -16.18 1.04 -12.21
CA TRP A 18 -17.48 0.84 -12.85
C TRP A 18 -17.46 1.33 -14.30
N SER A 19 -16.95 2.54 -14.51
CA SER A 19 -16.86 3.16 -15.84
C SER A 19 -15.94 2.36 -16.78
N LEU A 20 -14.79 1.90 -16.29
CA LEU A 20 -13.87 1.03 -17.04
C LEU A 20 -14.54 -0.30 -17.41
N ALA A 21 -15.20 -0.93 -16.46
CA ALA A 21 -15.90 -2.19 -16.68
C ALA A 21 -17.05 -2.03 -17.68
N VAL A 22 -17.82 -0.94 -17.66
CA VAL A 22 -18.81 -0.63 -18.70
C VAL A 22 -18.15 -0.42 -20.06
N ALA A 23 -17.05 0.35 -20.12
CA ALA A 23 -16.35 0.63 -21.37
C ALA A 23 -15.81 -0.66 -22.03
N ILE A 24 -15.31 -1.60 -21.22
CA ILE A 24 -14.77 -2.88 -21.69
C ILE A 24 -15.87 -3.89 -22.01
N SER A 25 -16.80 -4.12 -21.09
CA SER A 25 -17.78 -5.22 -21.18
C SER A 25 -19.07 -4.83 -21.91
N ARG A 26 -19.38 -3.53 -21.95
CA ARG A 26 -20.67 -2.96 -22.40
C ARG A 26 -21.88 -3.43 -21.59
N ASP A 27 -21.67 -3.93 -20.37
CA ASP A 27 -22.73 -4.43 -19.50
C ASP A 27 -22.64 -3.78 -18.10
N ARG A 28 -23.71 -3.08 -17.71
CA ARG A 28 -23.81 -2.41 -16.40
C ARG A 28 -23.84 -3.38 -15.23
N ARG A 29 -24.42 -4.58 -15.40
CA ARG A 29 -24.46 -5.61 -14.37
C ARG A 29 -23.07 -6.17 -14.11
N VAL A 30 -22.28 -6.43 -15.16
CA VAL A 30 -20.87 -6.80 -15.04
C VAL A 30 -20.11 -5.71 -14.29
N ALA A 31 -20.31 -4.45 -14.67
CA ALA A 31 -19.64 -3.32 -14.02
C ALA A 31 -20.00 -3.19 -12.53
N THR A 32 -21.26 -3.33 -12.15
CA THR A 32 -21.68 -3.29 -10.74
C THR A 32 -21.04 -4.41 -9.92
N ILE A 33 -21.06 -5.65 -10.42
CA ILE A 33 -20.45 -6.79 -9.72
C ILE A 33 -18.93 -6.59 -9.60
N ALA A 34 -18.26 -6.19 -10.68
CA ALA A 34 -16.81 -5.94 -10.68
C ALA A 34 -16.43 -4.85 -9.67
N THR A 35 -17.22 -3.78 -9.60
CA THR A 35 -16.99 -2.67 -8.66
C THR A 35 -17.10 -3.13 -7.21
N ILE A 36 -18.11 -3.92 -6.87
CA ILE A 36 -18.26 -4.50 -5.53
C ILE A 36 -17.06 -5.41 -5.21
N LEU A 37 -16.65 -6.27 -6.14
CA LEU A 37 -15.49 -7.15 -5.95
C LEU A 37 -14.17 -6.38 -5.79
N VAL A 38 -13.98 -5.25 -6.46
CA VAL A 38 -12.78 -4.42 -6.29
C VAL A 38 -12.76 -3.71 -4.95
N VAL A 39 -13.89 -3.12 -4.55
CA VAL A 39 -13.95 -2.26 -3.36
C VAL A 39 -14.07 -3.09 -2.08
N ALA A 40 -14.78 -4.20 -2.11
CA ALA A 40 -15.13 -4.98 -0.94
C ALA A 40 -14.70 -6.46 -1.02
N GLY A 41 -14.08 -6.90 -2.11
CA GLY A 41 -13.60 -8.27 -2.25
C GLY A 41 -12.16 -8.45 -1.77
N GLY A 42 -11.83 -9.65 -1.29
CA GLY A 42 -10.49 -10.04 -0.89
C GLY A 42 -10.29 -11.56 -0.90
N GLY A 43 -9.20 -11.99 -0.28
CA GLY A 43 -8.84 -13.39 -0.13
C GLY A 43 -9.72 -14.16 0.87
N MET A 44 -9.29 -15.36 1.21
CA MET A 44 -9.93 -16.30 2.14
C MET A 44 -9.29 -16.28 3.53
N GLY A 45 -8.85 -15.12 4.01
CA GLY A 45 -8.25 -14.93 5.33
C GLY A 45 -9.10 -15.42 6.50
N TRP A 46 -10.42 -15.49 6.32
CA TRP A 46 -11.35 -16.13 7.24
C TRP A 46 -11.05 -17.62 7.50
N LEU A 47 -10.30 -18.31 6.64
CA LEU A 47 -9.83 -19.68 6.91
C LEU A 47 -8.88 -19.71 8.11
N ARG A 48 -8.04 -18.68 8.30
CA ARG A 48 -7.19 -18.56 9.50
C ARG A 48 -8.05 -18.32 10.73
N LEU A 49 -9.06 -17.44 10.65
CA LEU A 49 -9.97 -17.23 11.77
C LEU A 49 -10.66 -18.54 12.19
N ALA A 50 -11.12 -19.34 11.22
CA ALA A 50 -11.69 -20.65 11.50
C ALA A 50 -10.67 -21.59 12.15
N ALA A 51 -9.41 -21.60 11.70
CA ALA A 51 -8.35 -22.40 12.30
C ALA A 51 -8.04 -21.95 13.75
N ASP A 52 -7.93 -20.64 14.00
CA ASP A 52 -7.66 -20.09 15.33
C ASP A 52 -8.80 -20.41 16.32
N LEU A 53 -10.05 -20.34 15.86
CA LEU A 53 -11.22 -20.73 16.66
C LEU A 53 -11.26 -22.23 17.00
N LEU A 54 -10.72 -23.07 16.11
CA LEU A 54 -10.63 -24.52 16.34
C LEU A 54 -9.42 -24.89 17.23
N ALA A 55 -8.40 -24.06 17.31
CA ALA A 55 -7.13 -24.36 17.98
C ALA A 55 -7.11 -24.11 19.49
N GLY A 56 -8.10 -23.43 20.09
CA GLY A 56 -8.14 -23.24 21.53
C GLY A 56 -9.16 -22.19 22.03
N PRO A 57 -9.20 -21.92 23.34
CA PRO A 57 -10.27 -21.16 24.01
C PRO A 57 -10.19 -19.64 23.82
N SER A 58 -9.49 -19.15 22.80
CA SER A 58 -9.44 -17.71 22.53
C SER A 58 -10.83 -17.22 22.16
N ASP A 59 -11.34 -16.20 22.86
CA ASP A 59 -12.61 -15.60 22.49
C ASP A 59 -12.47 -14.83 21.17
N LEU A 60 -13.56 -14.75 20.40
CA LEU A 60 -13.59 -14.08 19.10
C LEU A 60 -13.20 -12.60 19.21
N GLY A 61 -13.50 -11.93 20.33
CA GLY A 61 -13.15 -10.53 20.55
C GLY A 61 -11.64 -10.32 20.58
N SER A 62 -10.94 -11.13 21.37
CA SER A 62 -9.47 -11.13 21.45
C SER A 62 -8.84 -11.44 20.09
N LEU A 63 -9.32 -12.47 19.38
CA LEU A 63 -8.81 -12.83 18.06
C LEU A 63 -8.92 -11.67 17.07
N LEU A 64 -10.09 -11.04 16.97
CA LEU A 64 -10.34 -9.92 16.05
C LEU A 64 -9.60 -8.62 16.43
N THR A 65 -9.14 -8.50 17.68
CA THR A 65 -8.36 -7.35 18.14
C THR A 65 -6.87 -7.54 17.83
N ASN A 66 -6.39 -8.78 17.95
CA ASN A 66 -4.97 -9.11 17.86
C ASN A 66 -4.55 -9.60 16.47
N ASN A 67 -5.49 -10.05 15.63
CA ASN A 67 -5.19 -10.60 14.31
C ASN A 67 -5.95 -9.87 13.20
N PRO A 68 -5.25 -9.35 12.18
CA PRO A 68 -5.88 -8.61 11.08
C PRO A 68 -6.64 -9.51 10.08
N TYR A 69 -6.34 -10.82 10.01
CA TYR A 69 -6.92 -11.82 9.09
C TYR A 69 -6.92 -11.45 7.59
N ASP A 70 -6.25 -10.36 7.23
CA ASP A 70 -5.94 -9.86 5.90
C ASP A 70 -4.60 -9.12 6.08
N ASN A 71 -3.67 -9.18 5.13
CA ASN A 71 -2.44 -8.38 5.21
C ASN A 71 -1.64 -8.54 6.53
N SER A 72 -1.49 -9.78 7.04
CA SER A 72 -0.78 -10.07 8.29
C SER A 72 0.73 -10.14 8.09
N TRP A 73 1.48 -9.45 8.96
CA TRP A 73 2.94 -9.53 9.05
C TRP A 73 3.41 -10.64 10.00
N ALA A 74 2.49 -11.34 10.65
CA ALA A 74 2.81 -12.40 11.59
C ALA A 74 3.44 -13.60 10.87
N ASP A 75 4.39 -14.26 11.55
CA ASP A 75 5.12 -15.42 11.04
C ASP A 75 4.41 -16.78 11.31
N GLY A 76 3.14 -16.74 11.72
CA GLY A 76 2.29 -17.92 11.92
C GLY A 76 1.53 -18.38 10.66
N TRP A 77 1.49 -19.70 10.44
CA TRP A 77 0.69 -20.35 9.39
C TRP A 77 -0.79 -20.44 9.79
N PRO A 78 -1.77 -20.35 8.87
CA PRO A 78 -1.64 -20.02 7.44
C PRO A 78 -1.36 -18.52 7.18
N PHE A 79 -0.55 -18.25 6.17
CA PHE A 79 -0.08 -16.91 5.81
C PHE A 79 -1.06 -16.17 4.90
N PHE A 80 -1.54 -15.02 5.35
CA PHE A 80 -2.37 -14.11 4.58
C PHE A 80 -1.64 -12.79 4.42
N ARG A 81 -0.81 -12.68 3.36
CA ARG A 81 0.12 -11.57 3.11
C ARG A 81 -0.24 -10.71 1.89
N ILE A 82 -1.18 -11.16 1.05
CA ILE A 82 -1.73 -10.30 -0.02
C ILE A 82 -2.95 -9.59 0.54
N ALA A 83 -2.82 -8.28 0.68
CA ALA A 83 -3.90 -7.46 1.17
C ALA A 83 -5.06 -7.32 0.18
N SER A 84 -6.27 -7.22 0.71
CA SER A 84 -7.36 -6.60 -0.04
C SER A 84 -7.13 -5.10 -0.28
N ILE A 85 -7.72 -4.58 -1.36
CA ILE A 85 -7.76 -3.14 -1.65
C ILE A 85 -8.45 -2.39 -0.51
N PHE A 86 -9.48 -2.97 0.10
CA PHE A 86 -10.17 -2.36 1.22
C PHE A 86 -9.24 -2.19 2.43
N GLY A 87 -8.61 -3.29 2.85
CA GLY A 87 -7.80 -3.36 4.06
C GLY A 87 -6.54 -2.49 4.03
N THR A 88 -5.84 -2.41 2.89
CA THR A 88 -4.61 -1.61 2.77
C THR A 88 -4.75 -0.34 1.96
N GLY A 89 -5.74 -0.28 1.08
CA GLY A 89 -5.95 0.85 0.19
C GLY A 89 -6.83 1.94 0.79
N PHE A 90 -7.79 1.63 1.67
CA PHE A 90 -8.71 2.66 2.19
C PHE A 90 -8.56 2.94 3.68
N LEU A 91 -8.33 1.93 4.50
CA LEU A 91 -8.29 2.10 5.96
C LEU A 91 -7.03 2.84 6.44
N PRO A 92 -5.80 2.40 6.13
CA PRO A 92 -4.58 3.03 6.66
C PRO A 92 -4.11 4.28 5.89
N HIS A 93 -4.94 4.87 5.01
CA HIS A 93 -4.60 6.05 4.18
C HIS A 93 -3.19 5.99 3.54
N ARG A 94 -2.97 5.02 2.65
CA ARG A 94 -1.67 4.76 2.02
C ARG A 94 -1.58 5.36 0.62
N ALA A 95 -0.38 5.33 0.02
CA ALA A 95 -0.16 5.65 -1.40
C ALA A 95 -1.22 5.00 -2.32
N THR A 96 -1.60 3.76 -2.03
CA THR A 96 -2.63 2.97 -2.73
C THR A 96 -3.99 3.69 -2.84
N THR A 97 -4.38 4.48 -1.83
CA THR A 97 -5.63 5.24 -1.79
C THR A 97 -5.78 6.16 -3.01
N PHE A 98 -4.67 6.79 -3.44
CA PHE A 98 -4.64 7.65 -4.62
C PHE A 98 -4.16 6.93 -5.88
N GLY A 99 -3.20 6.01 -5.73
CA GLY A 99 -2.58 5.33 -6.87
C GLY A 99 -3.52 4.43 -7.64
N LEU A 100 -4.41 3.69 -6.96
CA LEU A 100 -5.38 2.81 -7.65
C LEU A 100 -6.41 3.61 -8.47
N PRO A 101 -7.12 4.61 -7.91
CA PRO A 101 -8.01 5.45 -8.71
C PRO A 101 -7.28 6.12 -9.88
N GLY A 102 -6.06 6.61 -9.65
CA GLY A 102 -5.24 7.23 -10.71
C GLY A 102 -4.93 6.27 -11.85
N LEU A 103 -4.41 5.08 -11.53
CA LEU A 103 -4.12 4.03 -12.51
C LEU A 103 -5.38 3.64 -13.30
N VAL A 104 -6.49 3.37 -12.62
CA VAL A 104 -7.74 2.96 -13.30
C VAL A 104 -8.28 4.09 -14.17
N SER A 105 -8.14 5.35 -13.75
CA SER A 105 -8.52 6.52 -14.55
C SER A 105 -7.69 6.61 -15.84
N VAL A 106 -6.38 6.37 -15.76
CA VAL A 106 -5.50 6.32 -16.94
C VAL A 106 -5.95 5.25 -17.92
N VAL A 107 -6.21 4.03 -17.42
CA VAL A 107 -6.66 2.91 -18.26
C VAL A 107 -8.03 3.22 -18.89
N LEU A 108 -8.98 3.75 -18.13
CA LEU A 108 -10.29 4.18 -18.63
C LEU A 108 -10.18 5.24 -19.73
N LEU A 109 -9.37 6.28 -19.51
CA LEU A 109 -9.15 7.33 -20.48
C LEU A 109 -8.56 6.75 -21.77
N LEU A 110 -7.59 5.85 -21.69
CA LEU A 110 -7.02 5.24 -22.88
C LEU A 110 -7.99 4.31 -23.61
N VAL A 111 -8.73 3.47 -22.88
CA VAL A 111 -9.77 2.60 -23.47
C VAL A 111 -10.81 3.41 -24.25
N THR A 112 -11.13 4.62 -23.78
CA THR A 112 -12.18 5.46 -24.36
C THR A 112 -11.68 6.47 -25.40
N CYS A 113 -10.46 6.99 -25.22
CA CYS A 113 -9.95 8.14 -25.99
C CYS A 113 -8.89 7.78 -27.03
N LEU A 114 -8.18 6.65 -26.90
CA LEU A 114 -7.10 6.29 -27.83
C LEU A 114 -7.59 6.26 -29.29
N GLY A 115 -6.84 6.90 -30.19
CA GLY A 115 -7.20 7.07 -31.61
C GLY A 115 -8.32 8.07 -31.90
N ARG A 116 -9.03 8.57 -30.88
CA ARG A 116 -10.26 9.38 -31.05
C ARG A 116 -10.19 10.77 -30.46
N ARG A 117 -9.65 10.91 -29.25
CA ARG A 117 -9.69 12.14 -28.45
C ARG A 117 -8.29 12.46 -27.89
N PRO A 118 -7.46 13.24 -28.61
CA PRO A 118 -6.07 13.49 -28.22
C PRO A 118 -5.94 14.15 -26.84
N GLY A 119 -6.86 15.06 -26.48
CA GLY A 119 -6.87 15.68 -25.14
C GLY A 119 -7.05 14.66 -24.01
N GLY A 120 -7.84 13.60 -24.22
CA GLY A 120 -8.00 12.52 -23.25
C GLY A 120 -6.75 11.65 -23.11
N VAL A 121 -6.02 11.44 -24.21
CA VAL A 121 -4.73 10.72 -24.20
C VAL A 121 -3.65 11.53 -23.47
N LEU A 122 -3.59 12.85 -23.72
CA LEU A 122 -2.69 13.75 -22.98
C LEU A 122 -3.01 13.76 -21.48
N LEU A 123 -4.29 13.88 -21.12
CA LEU A 123 -4.72 13.82 -19.72
C LEU A 123 -4.33 12.48 -19.06
N ALA A 124 -4.48 11.36 -19.78
CA ALA A 124 -4.03 10.06 -19.31
C ALA A 124 -2.51 10.04 -19.07
N GLY A 125 -1.72 10.65 -19.95
CA GLY A 125 -0.26 10.79 -19.77
C GLY A 125 0.10 11.63 -18.55
N VAL A 126 -0.56 12.78 -18.35
CA VAL A 126 -0.35 13.65 -17.18
C VAL A 126 -0.68 12.91 -15.89
N LEU A 127 -1.83 12.23 -15.82
CA LEU A 127 -2.21 11.44 -14.65
C LEU A 127 -1.22 10.29 -14.41
N ALA A 128 -0.77 9.61 -15.46
CA ALA A 128 0.25 8.56 -15.35
C ALA A 128 1.57 9.11 -14.80
N ALA A 129 2.01 10.29 -15.23
CA ALA A 129 3.22 10.93 -14.74
C ALA A 129 3.11 11.33 -13.25
N LEU A 130 1.95 11.86 -12.85
CA LEU A 130 1.69 12.23 -11.46
C LEU A 130 1.69 11.02 -10.52
N LEU A 131 1.52 9.78 -11.01
CA LEU A 131 1.65 8.59 -10.15
C LEU A 131 3.08 8.41 -9.60
N ALA A 132 4.12 8.97 -10.23
CA ALA A 132 5.50 8.82 -9.76
C ALA A 132 5.71 9.36 -8.32
N PRO A 133 5.36 10.62 -8.00
CA PRO A 133 5.49 11.14 -6.64
C PRO A 133 4.52 10.51 -5.63
N PHE A 134 3.35 10.04 -6.06
CA PHE A 134 2.30 9.58 -5.13
C PHE A 134 2.29 8.06 -4.90
N HIS A 135 2.74 7.27 -5.86
CA HIS A 135 2.68 5.81 -5.76
C HIS A 135 3.73 5.11 -6.65
N PHE A 136 4.91 4.87 -6.07
CA PHE A 136 6.06 4.24 -6.72
C PHE A 136 5.74 3.00 -7.57
N TYR A 137 4.90 2.08 -7.09
CA TYR A 137 4.54 0.85 -7.83
C TYR A 137 3.47 1.04 -8.92
N ALA A 138 2.54 1.98 -8.75
CA ALA A 138 1.46 2.21 -9.70
C ALA A 138 1.96 2.93 -10.96
N PHE A 139 3.01 3.73 -10.82
CA PHE A 139 3.68 4.40 -11.93
C PHE A 139 4.13 3.41 -13.02
N PRO A 140 5.09 2.48 -12.79
CA PRO A 140 5.54 1.55 -13.83
C PRO A 140 4.44 0.56 -14.24
N ALA A 141 3.57 0.14 -13.31
CA ALA A 141 2.45 -0.73 -13.61
C ALA A 141 1.49 -0.10 -14.63
N THR A 142 1.26 1.22 -14.54
CA THR A 142 0.40 1.94 -15.50
C THR A 142 0.95 1.85 -16.91
N TYR A 143 2.24 2.16 -17.13
CA TYR A 143 2.84 2.06 -18.46
C TYR A 143 2.84 0.62 -18.98
N LEU A 144 3.07 -0.37 -18.11
CA LEU A 144 2.95 -1.78 -18.46
C LEU A 144 1.53 -2.11 -18.94
N ILE A 145 0.49 -1.80 -18.16
CA ILE A 145 -0.91 -2.09 -18.52
C ILE A 145 -1.29 -1.39 -19.82
N VAL A 146 -0.86 -0.15 -20.02
CA VAL A 146 -1.11 0.61 -21.26
C VAL A 146 -0.42 -0.04 -22.45
N GLY A 147 0.84 -0.46 -22.30
CA GLY A 147 1.57 -1.22 -23.32
C GLY A 147 0.82 -2.51 -23.68
N LEU A 148 0.36 -3.26 -22.67
CA LEU A 148 -0.45 -4.47 -22.88
C LEU A 148 -1.75 -4.17 -23.61
N TYR A 149 -2.45 -3.08 -23.27
CA TYR A 149 -3.65 -2.63 -23.98
C TYR A 149 -3.34 -2.36 -25.46
N VAL A 150 -2.31 -1.57 -25.75
CA VAL A 150 -1.91 -1.21 -27.12
C VAL A 150 -1.54 -2.45 -27.94
N VAL A 151 -0.75 -3.37 -27.36
CA VAL A 151 -0.33 -4.60 -28.03
C VAL A 151 -1.52 -5.53 -28.30
N THR A 152 -2.34 -5.80 -27.29
CA THR A 152 -3.44 -6.78 -27.39
C THR A 152 -4.61 -6.28 -28.23
N THR A 153 -4.82 -4.97 -28.35
CA THR A 153 -5.85 -4.38 -29.21
C THR A 153 -5.35 -4.06 -30.62
N GLY A 154 -4.03 -4.08 -30.85
CA GLY A 154 -3.42 -3.68 -32.12
C GLY A 154 -3.46 -2.17 -32.38
N ALA A 155 -3.69 -1.34 -31.36
CA ALA A 155 -3.79 0.11 -31.50
C ALA A 155 -2.52 0.75 -32.07
N TRP A 156 -1.36 0.11 -31.92
CA TRP A 156 -0.09 0.54 -32.53
C TRP A 156 -0.13 0.61 -34.05
N ARG A 157 -1.03 -0.14 -34.71
CA ARG A 157 -1.20 -0.14 -36.17
C ARG A 157 -2.01 1.05 -36.69
N ALA A 158 -2.66 1.82 -35.81
CA ALA A 158 -3.42 2.99 -36.21
C ALA A 158 -2.49 4.10 -36.73
N ARG A 159 -2.91 4.87 -37.74
CA ARG A 159 -2.13 6.01 -38.25
C ARG A 159 -1.84 7.08 -37.20
N THR A 160 -2.68 7.18 -36.17
CA THR A 160 -2.52 8.13 -35.07
C THR A 160 -1.62 7.62 -33.94
N SER A 161 -1.06 6.40 -34.05
CA SER A 161 -0.34 5.76 -32.96
C SER A 161 0.87 6.58 -32.50
N TRP A 162 1.62 7.19 -33.43
CA TRP A 162 2.76 8.04 -33.09
C TRP A 162 2.31 9.27 -32.28
N ARG A 163 1.24 9.95 -32.72
CA ARG A 163 0.70 11.14 -32.05
C ARG A 163 0.25 10.79 -30.65
N ASP A 164 -0.54 9.72 -30.54
CA ASP A 164 -1.11 9.28 -29.27
C ASP A 164 -0.01 8.78 -28.32
N ALA A 165 1.04 8.12 -28.84
CA ALA A 165 2.22 7.76 -28.06
C ALA A 165 2.96 8.99 -27.54
N VAL A 166 3.20 10.01 -28.37
CA VAL A 166 3.83 11.26 -27.94
C VAL A 166 2.98 11.95 -26.87
N LEU A 167 1.66 12.08 -27.08
CA LEU A 167 0.76 12.71 -26.12
C LEU A 167 0.72 11.98 -24.77
N PHE A 168 0.79 10.65 -24.78
CA PHE A 168 0.79 9.85 -23.55
C PHE A 168 2.15 9.84 -22.85
N LEU A 169 3.26 9.71 -23.59
CA LEU A 169 4.59 9.53 -23.04
C LEU A 169 5.30 10.85 -22.70
N MET A 170 5.04 11.95 -23.43
CA MET A 170 5.71 13.24 -23.18
C MET A 170 5.54 13.73 -21.74
N PRO A 171 4.35 13.65 -21.10
CA PRO A 171 4.21 14.04 -19.70
C PRO A 171 5.09 13.27 -18.72
N ALA A 172 5.65 12.10 -19.08
CA ALA A 172 6.58 11.36 -18.22
C ALA A 172 7.85 12.16 -17.88
N ILE A 173 8.18 13.21 -18.65
CA ILE A 173 9.23 14.18 -18.32
C ILE A 173 8.98 14.82 -16.94
N LEU A 174 7.72 15.06 -16.56
CA LEU A 174 7.34 15.61 -15.26
C LEU A 174 7.67 14.66 -14.09
N ALA A 175 7.81 13.35 -14.38
CA ALA A 175 8.13 12.34 -13.38
C ALA A 175 9.65 12.18 -13.17
N LEU A 176 10.50 12.73 -14.05
CA LEU A 176 11.96 12.58 -13.99
C LEU A 176 12.57 13.03 -12.65
N PRO A 177 12.18 14.16 -12.03
CA PRO A 177 12.74 14.58 -10.75
C PRO A 177 12.53 13.57 -9.61
N TYR A 178 11.50 12.73 -9.71
CA TYR A 178 11.16 11.73 -8.70
C TYR A 178 11.80 10.37 -8.98
N ILE A 179 11.93 10.00 -10.26
CA ILE A 179 12.43 8.68 -10.67
C ILE A 179 13.95 8.68 -10.76
N LEU A 180 14.55 9.72 -11.34
CA LEU A 180 15.96 9.72 -11.66
C LEU A 180 16.85 9.58 -10.41
N PRO A 181 16.61 10.31 -9.29
CA PRO A 181 17.40 10.12 -8.07
C PRO A 181 17.29 8.70 -7.52
N ALA A 182 16.09 8.12 -7.53
CA ALA A 182 15.86 6.77 -7.04
C ALA A 182 16.61 5.74 -7.91
N VAL A 183 16.52 5.84 -9.24
CA VAL A 183 17.20 4.93 -10.17
C VAL A 183 18.72 5.06 -10.07
N VAL A 184 19.26 6.29 -10.03
CA VAL A 184 20.71 6.51 -9.99
C VAL A 184 21.32 5.99 -8.68
N ARG A 185 20.59 6.06 -7.57
CA ARG A 185 21.08 5.63 -6.25
C ARG A 185 20.76 4.18 -5.90
N GLN A 186 19.97 3.49 -6.72
CA GLN A 186 19.68 2.07 -6.55
C GLN A 186 20.90 1.15 -6.81
N GLY A 187 22.01 1.65 -7.35
CA GLY A 187 23.18 0.81 -7.70
C GLY A 187 23.88 0.14 -6.52
N ASP A 188 23.93 0.79 -5.35
CA ASP A 188 24.73 0.33 -4.20
C ASP A 188 23.89 -0.15 -3.00
N ILE A 189 22.62 0.25 -2.93
CA ILE A 189 21.67 -0.02 -1.83
C ILE A 189 20.34 -0.55 -2.38
N GLY A 190 20.16 -0.53 -3.70
CA GLY A 190 18.86 -0.72 -4.32
C GLY A 190 18.33 -2.15 -4.20
N SER A 191 17.06 -2.20 -3.88
CA SER A 191 16.27 -3.41 -3.76
C SER A 191 15.90 -4.08 -5.09
N PHE A 192 16.48 -3.65 -6.22
CA PHE A 192 16.21 -4.28 -7.50
C PHE A 192 16.93 -5.62 -7.58
N LYS A 193 16.17 -6.71 -7.58
CA LYS A 193 16.71 -8.07 -7.76
C LYS A 193 15.76 -8.91 -8.58
N PHE A 194 16.30 -9.76 -9.43
CA PHE A 194 15.53 -10.83 -10.05
C PHE A 194 15.31 -11.94 -9.03
N VAL A 195 14.11 -12.48 -8.99
CA VAL A 195 13.72 -13.56 -8.07
C VAL A 195 13.02 -14.68 -8.82
N ALA A 196 13.14 -15.91 -8.31
CA ALA A 196 12.42 -17.07 -8.81
C ALA A 196 11.20 -17.32 -7.92
N GLY A 197 10.23 -16.43 -8.04
CA GLY A 197 9.02 -16.38 -7.25
C GLY A 197 9.15 -15.54 -5.97
N TRP A 198 8.01 -15.07 -5.48
CA TRP A 198 7.94 -14.15 -4.35
C TRP A 198 8.23 -14.88 -3.03
N SER A 199 9.17 -14.39 -2.21
CA SER A 199 9.58 -15.09 -0.98
C SER A 199 8.43 -15.26 0.02
N GLU A 200 7.49 -14.32 0.05
CA GLU A 200 6.28 -14.36 0.88
C GLU A 200 5.38 -15.55 0.54
N ALA A 201 5.42 -16.04 -0.70
CA ALA A 201 4.68 -17.22 -1.12
C ALA A 201 5.31 -18.54 -0.64
N ARG A 202 6.44 -18.48 0.08
CA ARG A 202 7.17 -19.61 0.68
C ARG A 202 7.36 -20.79 -0.27
N ILE A 203 7.81 -20.50 -1.48
CA ILE A 203 8.01 -21.50 -2.54
C ILE A 203 8.99 -22.61 -2.10
N ALA A 204 9.93 -22.29 -1.21
CA ALA A 204 10.82 -23.26 -0.58
C ALA A 204 10.10 -24.38 0.21
N ALA A 205 8.87 -24.14 0.69
CA ALA A 205 8.04 -25.15 1.35
C ALA A 205 7.34 -26.11 0.37
N GLY A 206 7.56 -25.94 -0.94
CA GLY A 206 7.06 -26.81 -1.99
C GLY A 206 5.83 -26.26 -2.75
N PRO A 207 5.49 -26.87 -3.91
CA PRO A 207 4.48 -26.35 -4.82
C PRO A 207 3.06 -26.33 -4.23
N ALA A 208 2.73 -27.28 -3.35
CA ALA A 208 1.43 -27.32 -2.69
C ALA A 208 1.24 -26.14 -1.72
N ALA A 209 2.29 -25.75 -0.99
CA ALA A 209 2.26 -24.60 -0.09
C ALA A 209 2.11 -23.29 -0.86
N ALA A 210 2.86 -23.13 -1.97
CA ALA A 210 2.75 -21.95 -2.84
C ALA A 210 1.36 -21.88 -3.50
N LEU A 211 0.81 -23.01 -3.96
CA LEU A 211 -0.54 -23.06 -4.51
C LEU A 211 -1.58 -22.68 -3.46
N PHE A 212 -1.49 -23.26 -2.26
CA PHE A 212 -2.37 -22.91 -1.14
C PHE A 212 -2.28 -21.42 -0.82
N PHE A 213 -1.07 -20.87 -0.74
CA PHE A 213 -0.84 -19.44 -0.52
C PHE A 213 -1.58 -18.60 -1.56
N TYR A 214 -1.32 -18.81 -2.85
CA TYR A 214 -1.94 -18.00 -3.89
C TYR A 214 -3.45 -18.17 -3.98
N VAL A 215 -3.97 -19.40 -3.89
CA VAL A 215 -5.42 -19.66 -3.95
C VAL A 215 -6.15 -18.99 -2.80
N THR A 216 -5.61 -19.09 -1.58
CA THR A 216 -6.26 -18.54 -0.39
C THR A 216 -6.08 -17.02 -0.32
N ASN A 217 -4.93 -16.46 -0.68
CA ASN A 217 -4.68 -15.03 -0.64
C ASN A 217 -5.40 -14.27 -1.76
N LEU A 218 -5.43 -14.84 -2.98
CA LEU A 218 -6.11 -14.23 -4.13
C LEU A 218 -7.61 -14.58 -4.18
N GLY A 219 -8.06 -15.54 -3.39
CA GLY A 219 -9.46 -15.83 -3.18
C GLY A 219 -10.25 -16.28 -4.41
N LEU A 220 -11.56 -16.39 -4.19
CA LEU A 220 -12.52 -16.86 -5.20
C LEU A 220 -12.56 -15.99 -6.47
N PRO A 221 -12.44 -14.64 -6.40
CA PRO A 221 -12.48 -13.81 -7.60
C PRO A 221 -11.38 -14.15 -8.62
N VAL A 222 -10.16 -14.44 -8.20
CA VAL A 222 -9.09 -14.83 -9.14
C VAL A 222 -9.35 -16.21 -9.74
N MET A 223 -9.87 -17.17 -8.96
CA MET A 223 -10.24 -18.48 -9.50
C MET A 223 -11.34 -18.37 -10.58
N LEU A 224 -12.35 -17.54 -10.32
CA LEU A 224 -13.40 -17.23 -11.30
C LEU A 224 -12.86 -16.48 -12.51
N ALA A 225 -11.88 -15.58 -12.33
CA ALA A 225 -11.23 -14.89 -13.44
C ALA A 225 -10.47 -15.86 -14.36
N LEU A 226 -9.72 -16.80 -13.78
CA LEU A 226 -9.04 -17.86 -14.54
C LEU A 226 -10.05 -18.75 -15.28
N ALA A 227 -11.15 -19.15 -14.62
CA ALA A 227 -12.22 -19.89 -15.27
C ALA A 227 -12.85 -19.09 -16.44
N ALA A 228 -13.03 -17.77 -16.28
CA ALA A 228 -13.50 -16.89 -17.35
C ALA A 228 -12.51 -16.86 -18.52
N LEU A 229 -11.21 -16.81 -18.25
CA LEU A 229 -10.18 -16.86 -19.29
C LEU A 229 -10.12 -18.22 -19.98
N LEU A 230 -10.38 -19.33 -19.31
CA LEU A 230 -10.34 -20.66 -19.95
C LEU A 230 -11.63 -20.97 -20.72
N ALA A 231 -12.79 -20.80 -20.09
CA ALA A 231 -14.10 -21.18 -20.64
C ALA A 231 -14.78 -20.05 -21.44
N GLY A 232 -14.46 -18.78 -21.15
CA GLY A 232 -15.13 -17.62 -21.71
C GLY A 232 -14.62 -17.23 -23.09
N ARG A 233 -15.08 -17.92 -24.15
CA ARG A 233 -14.74 -17.54 -25.55
C ARG A 233 -15.28 -16.16 -25.95
N ARG A 234 -16.28 -15.63 -25.23
CA ARG A 234 -16.96 -14.36 -25.54
C ARG A 234 -16.65 -13.23 -24.57
N VAL A 235 -15.59 -13.37 -23.75
CA VAL A 235 -15.16 -12.31 -22.83
C VAL A 235 -14.71 -11.09 -23.66
N PRO A 236 -15.33 -9.91 -23.48
CA PRO A 236 -14.90 -8.69 -24.14
C PRO A 236 -13.47 -8.33 -23.71
N SER A 237 -12.62 -7.96 -24.67
CA SER A 237 -11.22 -7.60 -24.41
C SER A 237 -10.44 -8.68 -23.64
N ARG A 238 -10.77 -9.97 -23.84
CA ARG A 238 -10.13 -11.11 -23.17
C ARG A 238 -8.61 -11.07 -23.19
N GLY A 239 -8.02 -10.75 -24.35
CA GLY A 239 -6.57 -10.66 -24.51
C GLY A 239 -5.95 -9.62 -23.59
N PHE A 240 -6.55 -8.42 -23.53
CA PHE A 240 -6.10 -7.35 -22.65
C PHE A 240 -6.24 -7.70 -21.17
N LEU A 241 -7.44 -8.12 -20.74
CA LEU A 241 -7.70 -8.45 -19.33
C LEU A 241 -6.85 -9.64 -18.85
N GLY A 242 -6.66 -10.65 -19.69
CA GLY A 242 -5.79 -11.78 -19.40
C GLY A 242 -4.31 -11.37 -19.31
N ALA A 243 -3.84 -10.53 -20.25
CA ALA A 243 -2.48 -10.01 -20.21
C ALA A 243 -2.23 -9.16 -18.95
N TRP A 244 -3.16 -8.28 -18.58
CA TRP A 244 -3.09 -7.50 -17.33
C TRP A 244 -3.01 -8.44 -16.12
N LEU A 245 -3.94 -9.40 -16.02
CA LEU A 245 -3.96 -10.37 -14.92
C LEU A 245 -2.62 -11.10 -14.78
N ILE A 246 -2.11 -11.68 -15.86
CA ILE A 246 -0.89 -12.49 -15.85
C ILE A 246 0.34 -11.63 -15.61
N ALA A 247 0.47 -10.49 -16.29
CA ALA A 247 1.67 -9.65 -16.16
C ALA A 247 1.86 -9.15 -14.73
N LEU A 248 0.80 -8.67 -14.07
CA LEU A 248 0.91 -8.18 -12.70
C LEU A 248 1.02 -9.29 -11.65
N PHE A 249 0.57 -10.52 -11.96
CA PHE A 249 0.91 -11.70 -11.16
C PHE A 249 2.41 -12.03 -11.25
N LEU A 250 2.98 -11.90 -12.45
CA LEU A 250 4.38 -12.25 -12.71
C LEU A 250 5.37 -11.25 -12.12
N VAL A 251 5.09 -9.95 -12.12
CA VAL A 251 6.02 -8.93 -11.60
C VAL A 251 6.60 -9.28 -10.22
N PRO A 252 5.80 -9.45 -9.14
CA PRO A 252 6.33 -9.78 -7.81
C PRO A 252 7.02 -11.15 -7.74
N ASN A 253 6.77 -12.02 -8.72
CA ASN A 253 7.39 -13.35 -8.82
C ASN A 253 8.67 -13.38 -9.67
N LEU A 254 9.01 -12.30 -10.37
CA LEU A 254 10.18 -12.25 -11.24
C LEU A 254 11.17 -11.17 -10.83
N VAL A 255 10.66 -10.09 -10.22
CA VAL A 255 11.45 -8.92 -9.85
C VAL A 255 10.97 -8.40 -8.51
N VAL A 256 11.90 -8.06 -7.63
CA VAL A 256 11.65 -7.23 -6.46
C VAL A 256 12.26 -5.86 -6.74
N VAL A 257 11.53 -4.80 -6.45
CA VAL A 257 11.95 -3.41 -6.66
C VAL A 257 11.79 -2.55 -5.41
N SER A 258 11.69 -3.19 -4.24
CA SER A 258 11.35 -2.57 -2.96
C SER A 258 12.22 -3.11 -1.83
N ALA A 259 12.72 -2.23 -0.95
CA ALA A 259 13.50 -2.59 0.22
C ALA A 259 12.74 -3.55 1.14
N VAL A 260 11.41 -3.40 1.18
CA VAL A 260 10.49 -4.36 1.81
C VAL A 260 9.86 -5.20 0.71
N GLU A 261 10.26 -6.47 0.62
CA GLU A 261 9.76 -7.38 -0.42
C GLU A 261 8.25 -7.62 -0.32
N PHE A 262 7.71 -7.58 0.90
CA PHE A 262 6.27 -7.61 1.16
C PHE A 262 5.49 -6.55 0.38
N ASP A 263 6.05 -5.35 0.17
CA ASP A 263 5.37 -4.25 -0.49
C ASP A 263 5.06 -4.51 -1.97
N MET A 264 5.67 -5.54 -2.57
CA MET A 264 5.37 -6.03 -3.90
C MET A 264 3.93 -6.56 -4.02
N ASN A 265 3.24 -6.81 -2.89
CA ASN A 265 1.84 -7.23 -2.89
C ASN A 265 0.90 -6.24 -3.61
N LYS A 266 1.29 -4.96 -3.73
CA LYS A 266 0.51 -3.93 -4.44
C LYS A 266 0.27 -4.27 -5.91
N TYR A 267 1.14 -5.05 -6.54
CA TYR A 267 0.90 -5.57 -7.90
C TYR A 267 -0.31 -6.51 -7.96
N PHE A 268 -0.55 -7.33 -6.93
CA PHE A 268 -1.75 -8.15 -6.86
C PHE A 268 -3.02 -7.31 -6.66
N GLN A 269 -2.94 -6.18 -5.96
CA GLN A 269 -4.05 -5.25 -5.83
C GLN A 269 -4.40 -4.60 -7.18
N MET A 270 -3.39 -4.17 -7.94
CA MET A 270 -3.58 -3.65 -9.30
C MET A 270 -4.08 -4.73 -10.27
N MET A 271 -3.63 -5.98 -10.10
CA MET A 271 -4.11 -7.16 -10.83
C MET A 271 -5.59 -7.45 -10.54
N TRP A 272 -6.03 -7.21 -9.30
CA TRP A 272 -7.37 -7.49 -8.81
C TRP A 272 -8.47 -6.82 -9.65
N ILE A 273 -8.18 -5.66 -10.24
CA ILE A 273 -9.13 -4.95 -11.10
C ILE A 273 -9.48 -5.79 -12.34
N ALA A 274 -8.49 -6.36 -13.01
CA ALA A 274 -8.72 -7.26 -14.14
C ALA A 274 -9.42 -8.55 -13.70
N ALA A 275 -8.99 -9.12 -12.56
CA ALA A 275 -9.61 -10.30 -11.99
C ALA A 275 -11.11 -10.09 -11.70
N ALA A 276 -11.47 -8.97 -11.07
CA ALA A 276 -12.84 -8.63 -10.73
C ALA A 276 -13.72 -8.44 -11.97
N ILE A 277 -13.22 -7.79 -13.03
CA ILE A 277 -13.97 -7.64 -14.29
C ILE A 277 -14.21 -9.00 -14.95
N LEU A 278 -13.19 -9.87 -15.00
CA LEU A 278 -13.30 -11.23 -15.55
C LEU A 278 -14.25 -12.11 -14.74
N ALA A 279 -14.12 -12.11 -13.41
CA ALA A 279 -14.98 -12.85 -12.49
C ALA A 279 -16.45 -12.38 -12.60
N ALA A 280 -16.67 -11.06 -12.59
CA ALA A 280 -17.99 -10.47 -12.78
C ALA A 280 -18.60 -10.87 -14.12
N TRP A 281 -17.81 -10.88 -15.20
CA TRP A 281 -18.27 -11.36 -16.50
C TRP A 281 -18.62 -12.84 -16.47
N LEU A 282 -17.95 -13.69 -15.69
CA LEU A 282 -18.34 -15.10 -15.60
C LEU A 282 -19.68 -15.27 -14.87
N ILE A 283 -19.85 -14.59 -13.74
CA ILE A 283 -20.96 -14.82 -12.82
C ILE A 283 -22.19 -13.94 -13.10
N HIS A 284 -22.10 -12.89 -13.94
CA HIS A 284 -23.23 -11.96 -14.14
C HIS A 284 -24.52 -12.63 -14.63
N ARG A 285 -24.44 -13.83 -15.21
CA ARG A 285 -25.62 -14.60 -15.67
C ARG A 285 -26.11 -15.64 -14.68
N TRP A 286 -25.40 -15.84 -13.57
CA TRP A 286 -25.83 -16.77 -12.54
C TRP A 286 -27.09 -16.26 -11.83
N PRO A 287 -27.83 -17.16 -11.15
CA PRO A 287 -28.92 -16.76 -10.26
C PRO A 287 -28.42 -15.74 -9.22
N ARG A 288 -29.27 -14.75 -8.90
CA ARG A 288 -28.93 -13.69 -7.93
C ARG A 288 -28.41 -14.23 -6.58
N PRO A 289 -28.97 -15.30 -5.99
CA PRO A 289 -28.45 -15.86 -4.74
C PRO A 289 -27.01 -16.37 -4.86
N ALA A 290 -26.65 -17.01 -5.98
CA ALA A 290 -25.28 -17.49 -6.20
C ALA A 290 -24.28 -16.33 -6.31
N ILE A 291 -24.65 -15.26 -7.02
CA ILE A 291 -23.83 -14.04 -7.09
C ILE A 291 -23.67 -13.42 -5.70
N ALA A 292 -24.77 -13.28 -4.95
CA ALA A 292 -24.74 -12.74 -3.59
C ALA A 292 -23.82 -13.56 -2.68
N LEU A 293 -23.84 -14.88 -2.79
CA LEU A 293 -22.96 -15.78 -2.04
C LEU A 293 -21.49 -15.55 -2.38
N VAL A 294 -21.13 -15.44 -3.66
CA VAL A 294 -19.75 -15.12 -4.09
C VAL A 294 -19.29 -13.78 -3.51
N LEU A 295 -20.14 -12.75 -3.58
CA LEU A 295 -19.82 -11.43 -3.04
C LEU A 295 -19.67 -11.47 -1.52
N ALA A 296 -20.56 -12.16 -0.81
CA ALA A 296 -20.51 -12.32 0.64
C ALA A 296 -19.21 -13.01 1.08
N PHE A 297 -18.87 -14.15 0.47
CA PHE A 297 -17.61 -14.86 0.78
C PHE A 297 -16.36 -14.03 0.49
N SER A 298 -16.38 -13.27 -0.61
CA SER A 298 -15.26 -12.39 -0.97
C SER A 298 -15.12 -11.22 0.00
N ALA A 299 -16.20 -10.81 0.68
CA ALA A 299 -16.22 -9.67 1.58
C ALA A 299 -15.86 -9.99 3.04
N VAL A 300 -15.79 -11.27 3.41
CA VAL A 300 -15.50 -11.65 4.81
C VAL A 300 -14.13 -11.14 5.26
N SER A 301 -13.04 -11.44 4.52
CA SER A 301 -11.70 -11.02 4.95
C SER A 301 -11.53 -9.48 4.99
N PRO A 302 -12.00 -8.72 3.98
CA PRO A 302 -12.09 -7.26 4.06
C PRO A 302 -12.91 -6.72 5.26
N ALA A 303 -13.97 -7.42 5.68
CA ALA A 303 -14.72 -7.03 6.87
C ALA A 303 -13.94 -7.31 8.16
N LEU A 304 -13.21 -8.45 8.24
CA LEU A 304 -12.37 -8.79 9.39
C LEU A 304 -11.27 -7.76 9.61
N ILE A 305 -10.59 -7.33 8.55
CA ILE A 305 -9.55 -6.29 8.64
C ILE A 305 -10.13 -4.92 9.01
N ALA A 306 -11.36 -4.62 8.60
CA ALA A 306 -12.07 -3.42 9.04
C ALA A 306 -12.28 -3.44 10.56
N ILE A 307 -12.78 -4.55 11.08
CA ILE A 307 -13.01 -4.74 12.51
C ILE A 307 -11.69 -4.63 13.27
N TRP A 308 -10.62 -5.23 12.75
CA TRP A 308 -9.30 -5.13 13.37
C TRP A 308 -8.78 -3.70 13.40
N HIS A 309 -8.89 -2.92 12.32
CA HIS A 309 -8.48 -1.50 12.34
C HIS A 309 -9.28 -0.66 13.33
N VAL A 310 -10.54 -1.00 13.59
CA VAL A 310 -11.39 -0.31 14.58
C VAL A 310 -11.01 -0.69 16.01
N ARG A 311 -10.49 -1.90 16.22
CA ARG A 311 -10.23 -2.44 17.57
C ARG A 311 -8.77 -2.43 17.99
N SER A 312 -7.85 -2.46 17.04
CA SER A 312 -6.43 -2.66 17.31
C SER A 312 -5.76 -1.34 17.69
N PRO A 313 -5.09 -1.27 18.86
CA PRO A 313 -4.32 -0.10 19.25
C PRO A 313 -3.04 0.07 18.43
N ALA A 314 -2.63 -0.95 17.65
CA ALA A 314 -1.32 -0.99 16.99
C ALA A 314 -1.24 -0.22 15.66
N VAL A 315 -2.36 0.23 15.09
CA VAL A 315 -2.40 0.78 13.72
C VAL A 315 -3.02 2.17 13.57
N ALA A 316 -3.65 2.67 14.63
CA ALA A 316 -4.12 4.04 14.70
C ALA A 316 -3.35 4.76 15.81
N MET A 317 -2.95 6.01 15.55
CA MET A 317 -2.59 6.90 16.66
C MET A 317 -3.81 7.01 17.58
N ASP A 318 -3.61 6.71 18.85
CA ASP A 318 -4.66 6.88 19.85
C ASP A 318 -4.87 8.38 20.18
N LEU A 319 -5.79 8.64 21.10
CA LEU A 319 -6.10 10.01 21.52
C LEU A 319 -4.95 10.70 22.25
N ALA A 320 -4.05 9.96 22.91
CA ALA A 320 -2.88 10.52 23.58
C ALA A 320 -1.88 11.02 22.53
N HIS A 321 -1.63 10.23 21.49
CA HIS A 321 -0.81 10.61 20.35
C HIS A 321 -1.40 11.81 19.58
N GLU A 322 -2.72 11.87 19.38
CA GLU A 322 -3.37 13.04 18.76
C GLU A 322 -3.21 14.30 19.63
N ARG A 323 -3.41 14.19 20.95
CA ARG A 323 -3.22 15.32 21.88
C ARG A 323 -1.77 15.82 21.89
N ALA A 324 -0.80 14.90 21.91
CA ALA A 324 0.61 15.25 21.79
C ALA A 324 0.89 15.96 20.46
N ALA A 325 0.32 15.51 19.34
CA ALA A 325 0.47 16.18 18.05
C ALA A 325 -0.10 17.62 18.07
N ARG A 326 -1.28 17.84 18.66
CA ARG A 326 -1.86 19.18 18.82
C ARG A 326 -1.02 20.08 19.71
N TRP A 327 -0.48 19.51 20.79
CA TRP A 327 0.45 20.24 21.64
C TRP A 327 1.71 20.65 20.87
N ILE A 328 2.32 19.73 20.10
CA ILE A 328 3.50 19.99 19.26
C ILE A 328 3.20 21.10 18.25
N GLU A 329 2.05 21.04 17.57
CA GLU A 329 1.62 22.01 16.56
C GLU A 329 1.57 23.44 17.13
N VAL A 330 1.08 23.59 18.36
CA VAL A 330 0.89 24.89 19.01
C VAL A 330 2.14 25.39 19.74
N ASN A 331 2.95 24.50 20.31
CA ASN A 331 4.01 24.86 21.26
C ASN A 331 5.43 24.76 20.69
N THR A 332 5.60 24.31 19.45
CA THR A 332 6.92 24.21 18.81
C THR A 332 7.02 25.00 17.51
N PRO A 333 8.20 25.54 17.15
CA PRO A 333 8.42 26.19 15.86
C PRO A 333 8.08 25.28 14.68
N GLU A 334 7.56 25.84 13.58
CA GLU A 334 7.14 25.10 12.38
C GLU A 334 8.23 24.17 11.82
N ARG A 335 9.50 24.60 11.91
CA ARG A 335 10.67 23.85 11.43
C ARG A 335 11.41 23.10 12.53
N ALA A 336 10.80 22.89 13.70
CA ALA A 336 11.40 22.12 14.77
C ALA A 336 11.71 20.68 14.29
N VAL A 337 12.89 20.20 14.66
CA VAL A 337 13.34 18.84 14.38
C VAL A 337 13.27 18.02 15.67
N PHE A 338 12.57 16.89 15.59
CA PHE A 338 12.36 15.94 16.67
C PHE A 338 13.19 14.68 16.47
N VAL A 339 13.63 14.09 17.58
CA VAL A 339 13.97 12.68 17.67
C VAL A 339 12.71 11.92 18.10
N THR A 340 12.35 10.88 17.37
CA THR A 340 11.22 9.97 17.63
C THR A 340 11.64 8.58 17.16
N ASP A 341 10.90 7.55 17.56
CA ASP A 341 11.03 6.23 16.94
C ASP A 341 10.86 6.31 15.40
N ASP A 342 11.35 5.28 14.71
CA ASP A 342 11.36 5.19 13.26
C ASP A 342 10.06 4.61 12.69
N PHE A 343 8.98 4.52 13.47
CA PHE A 343 7.74 3.93 13.00
C PHE A 343 7.01 4.83 11.99
N ILE A 344 6.08 4.24 11.24
CA ILE A 344 5.40 4.92 10.11
C ILE A 344 4.53 6.08 10.58
N ASN A 345 3.90 5.95 11.75
CA ASN A 345 3.00 6.96 12.32
C ASN A 345 3.67 7.61 13.54
N SER A 346 3.77 8.94 13.55
CA SER A 346 4.29 9.69 14.69
C SER A 346 3.46 10.97 14.92
N PRO A 347 3.23 11.38 16.17
CA PRO A 347 2.61 12.67 16.49
C PRO A 347 3.32 13.86 15.82
N VAL A 348 4.63 13.75 15.62
CA VAL A 348 5.48 14.75 14.96
C VAL A 348 5.01 15.00 13.52
N ASP A 349 4.70 13.93 12.78
CA ASP A 349 4.27 14.01 11.38
C ASP A 349 2.87 14.65 11.29
N LEU A 350 1.96 14.30 12.21
CA LEU A 350 0.62 14.90 12.28
C LEU A 350 0.66 16.39 12.61
N ALA A 351 1.61 16.81 13.46
CA ALA A 351 1.84 18.21 13.82
C ALA A 351 2.55 19.02 12.71
N GLY A 352 2.96 18.38 11.61
CA GLY A 352 3.70 19.01 10.53
C GLY A 352 5.09 19.47 10.95
N ARG A 353 5.78 18.69 11.80
CA ARG A 353 7.18 18.94 12.20
C ARG A 353 8.13 17.96 11.55
N LEU A 354 9.43 18.27 11.63
CA LEU A 354 10.47 17.43 11.05
C LEU A 354 10.92 16.37 12.06
N ARG A 355 11.27 15.18 11.58
CA ARG A 355 11.96 14.15 12.36
C ARG A 355 13.31 13.81 11.76
N ILE A 356 14.27 13.39 12.59
CA ILE A 356 15.61 12.98 12.13
C ILE A 356 15.47 11.86 11.08
N THR A 357 14.69 10.84 11.38
CA THR A 357 14.42 9.73 10.48
C THR A 357 12.93 9.35 10.48
N SER A 358 12.53 8.64 9.44
CA SER A 358 11.20 8.03 9.30
C SER A 358 11.39 6.52 9.10
N PHE A 359 10.32 5.82 8.74
CA PHE A 359 10.33 4.40 8.43
C PHE A 359 11.39 4.11 7.35
N GLY A 360 12.48 3.48 7.78
CA GLY A 360 13.70 3.26 6.98
C GLY A 360 13.43 2.73 5.57
N PRO A 361 12.52 1.74 5.39
CA PRO A 361 12.17 1.26 4.06
C PRO A 361 11.66 2.30 3.06
N TYR A 362 10.96 3.36 3.51
CA TYR A 362 10.48 4.41 2.60
C TYR A 362 11.64 5.25 2.07
N VAL A 363 12.63 5.52 2.92
CA VAL A 363 13.86 6.22 2.58
C VAL A 363 14.73 5.35 1.65
N ALA A 364 14.85 4.06 1.95
CA ALA A 364 15.56 3.08 1.14
C ALA A 364 14.96 2.90 -0.27
N ASN A 365 13.63 2.91 -0.40
CA ASN A 365 12.96 2.86 -1.71
C ASN A 365 13.28 4.08 -2.60
N LEU A 366 13.70 5.20 -2.01
CA LEU A 366 14.17 6.39 -2.74
C LEU A 366 15.68 6.34 -3.04
N GLY A 367 16.37 5.24 -2.68
CA GLY A 367 17.80 5.04 -2.89
C GLY A 367 18.70 5.70 -1.84
N TYR A 368 18.19 5.98 -0.64
CA TYR A 368 18.99 6.53 0.47
C TYR A 368 19.26 5.45 1.51
N ASP A 369 20.44 5.49 2.14
CA ASP A 369 20.75 4.64 3.29
C ASP A 369 20.03 5.14 4.56
N PRO A 370 19.10 4.37 5.16
CA PRO A 370 18.47 4.76 6.41
C PRO A 370 19.35 4.52 7.64
N GLU A 371 20.35 3.62 7.56
CA GLU A 371 21.11 3.12 8.71
C GLU A 371 21.82 4.23 9.51
N PRO A 372 22.50 5.22 8.90
CA PRO A 372 23.22 6.23 9.66
C PRO A 372 22.31 7.06 10.57
N ARG A 373 21.07 7.34 10.14
CA ARG A 373 20.11 8.08 10.96
C ARG A 373 19.42 7.19 11.97
N ALA A 374 19.15 5.93 11.64
CA ALA A 374 18.61 4.96 12.58
C ALA A 374 19.58 4.76 13.75
N ALA A 375 20.87 4.57 13.47
CA ALA A 375 21.92 4.45 14.50
C ALA A 375 22.04 5.72 15.36
N ASP A 376 21.99 6.91 14.78
CA ASP A 376 22.02 8.16 15.56
C ASP A 376 20.77 8.32 16.43
N VAL A 377 19.59 7.90 15.97
CA VAL A 377 18.35 7.89 16.77
C VAL A 377 18.47 6.88 17.91
N GLN A 378 18.94 5.65 17.65
CA GLN A 378 19.17 4.66 18.69
C GLN A 378 20.14 5.18 19.76
N ALA A 379 21.25 5.80 19.35
CA ALA A 379 22.21 6.42 20.27
C ALA A 379 21.58 7.52 21.14
N VAL A 380 20.65 8.32 20.61
CA VAL A 380 19.91 9.31 21.43
C VAL A 380 19.11 8.63 22.54
N TYR A 381 18.50 7.48 22.27
CA TYR A 381 17.70 6.77 23.27
C TYR A 381 18.51 5.83 24.16
N CYS A 382 19.73 5.44 23.80
CA CYS A 382 20.48 4.40 24.52
C CYS A 382 21.81 4.84 25.13
N ASP A 383 22.45 5.91 24.64
CA ASP A 383 23.82 6.24 25.03
C ASP A 383 23.92 7.34 26.10
N GLY A 384 22.80 7.77 26.67
CA GLY A 384 22.74 8.78 27.73
C GLY A 384 22.54 10.22 27.23
N PRO A 385 22.22 11.16 28.14
CA PRO A 385 21.76 12.50 27.77
C PRO A 385 22.83 13.37 27.10
N GLU A 386 24.11 13.19 27.45
CA GLU A 386 25.21 13.93 26.82
C GLU A 386 25.39 13.52 25.35
N GLN A 387 25.38 12.20 25.09
CA GLN A 387 25.47 11.67 23.73
C GLN A 387 24.22 12.02 22.92
N ALA A 388 23.04 11.98 23.53
CA ALA A 388 21.82 12.45 22.92
C ALA A 388 21.94 13.91 22.43
N ALA A 389 22.45 14.82 23.26
CA ALA A 389 22.64 16.21 22.87
C ALA A 389 23.61 16.37 21.68
N VAL A 390 24.72 15.61 21.67
CA VAL A 390 25.70 15.61 20.56
C VAL A 390 25.05 15.14 19.25
N ARG A 391 24.32 14.02 19.28
CA ARG A 391 23.64 13.45 18.11
C ARG A 391 22.54 14.38 17.61
N MET A 392 21.75 14.96 18.51
CA MET A 392 20.72 15.93 18.18
C MET A 392 21.28 17.18 17.50
N ALA A 393 22.41 17.69 17.97
CA ALA A 393 23.07 18.88 17.41
C ALA A 393 23.44 18.69 15.92
N ARG A 394 23.85 17.48 15.51
CA ARG A 394 24.16 17.14 14.11
C ARG A 394 23.00 17.44 13.14
N TYR A 395 21.76 17.31 13.62
CA TYR A 395 20.55 17.48 12.81
C TYR A 395 19.77 18.75 13.16
N GLY A 396 20.26 19.56 14.09
CA GLY A 396 19.49 20.69 14.63
C GLY A 396 18.24 20.25 15.40
N ALA A 397 18.22 19.02 15.93
CA ALA A 397 17.12 18.53 16.74
C ALA A 397 17.12 19.21 18.11
N THR A 398 15.94 19.60 18.57
CA THR A 398 15.75 20.33 19.85
C THR A 398 14.75 19.66 20.77
N PHE A 399 14.07 18.62 20.27
CA PHE A 399 13.08 17.86 21.00
C PHE A 399 13.32 16.36 20.84
N VAL A 400 13.06 15.61 21.89
CA VAL A 400 12.97 14.15 21.90
C VAL A 400 11.54 13.79 22.28
N LEU A 401 10.95 12.83 21.59
CA LEU A 401 9.61 12.33 21.87
C LEU A 401 9.69 10.84 22.18
N SER A 402 9.01 10.37 23.23
CA SER A 402 8.77 8.94 23.45
C SER A 402 7.27 8.67 23.31
N ASN A 403 6.92 7.69 22.49
CA ASN A 403 5.55 7.23 22.26
C ASN A 403 5.13 6.11 23.25
N GLY A 404 5.81 5.98 24.39
CA GLY A 404 5.52 4.92 25.38
C GLY A 404 6.03 3.51 24.99
N GLY A 405 6.63 3.37 23.80
CA GLY A 405 7.42 2.20 23.43
C GLY A 405 8.84 2.29 24.00
N VAL A 406 9.35 1.18 24.54
CA VAL A 406 10.76 1.07 24.93
C VAL A 406 11.55 0.70 23.68
N LEU A 407 12.46 1.58 23.25
CA LEU A 407 13.51 1.18 22.31
C LEU A 407 14.41 0.17 23.00
N GLU A 408 14.60 -0.99 22.39
CA GLU A 408 15.51 -2.02 22.90
C GLU A 408 16.95 -1.51 22.79
N CYS A 409 17.53 -1.13 23.94
CA CYS A 409 18.93 -0.79 24.07
C CYS A 409 19.75 -2.04 24.41
N ASP A 410 20.97 -2.15 23.88
CA ASP A 410 21.83 -3.35 24.02
C ASP A 410 22.12 -3.71 25.49
N ASP A 411 22.20 -2.70 26.37
CA ASP A 411 22.42 -2.86 27.80
C ASP A 411 21.11 -2.83 28.64
N GLY A 412 19.96 -2.76 27.97
CA GLY A 412 18.64 -2.66 28.56
C GLY A 412 18.36 -1.32 29.26
N ARG A 413 19.22 -0.30 29.10
CA ARG A 413 19.07 0.99 29.78
C ARG A 413 18.77 2.10 28.78
N ALA A 414 17.54 2.60 28.84
CA ALA A 414 17.17 3.80 28.10
C ALA A 414 17.82 5.05 28.73
N THR A 415 18.06 6.04 27.88
CA THR A 415 18.54 7.37 28.25
C THR A 415 17.54 8.05 29.16
N ASP A 416 18.01 8.47 30.33
CA ASP A 416 17.23 9.25 31.27
C ASP A 416 17.29 10.74 30.89
N PHE A 417 16.20 11.25 30.33
CA PHE A 417 16.04 12.66 29.97
C PHE A 417 15.51 13.53 31.12
N THR A 418 15.26 12.94 32.30
CA THR A 418 14.71 13.66 33.45
C THR A 418 15.79 14.10 34.43
N THR A 419 16.94 13.43 34.43
CA THR A 419 18.07 13.74 35.31
C THR A 419 19.16 14.55 34.58
N GLY A 420 19.92 15.35 35.34
CA GLY A 420 21.10 16.06 34.82
C GLY A 420 20.86 17.42 34.17
N GLY A 421 19.62 17.92 34.07
CA GLY A 421 19.32 19.31 33.69
C GLY A 421 19.58 19.69 32.22
N LEU A 422 20.16 18.79 31.41
CA LEU A 422 20.36 18.98 29.96
C LEU A 422 19.05 18.98 29.17
N PHE A 423 18.01 18.35 29.72
CA PHE A 423 16.70 18.27 29.12
C PHE A 423 15.64 18.77 30.09
N THR A 424 14.56 19.30 29.55
CA THR A 424 13.38 19.73 30.31
C THR A 424 12.16 19.04 29.73
N THR A 425 11.42 18.32 30.56
CA THR A 425 10.11 17.78 30.19
C THR A 425 9.15 18.93 29.89
N VAL A 426 8.60 18.95 28.68
CA VAL A 426 7.66 20.00 28.23
C VAL A 426 6.25 19.47 27.98
N TYR A 427 6.11 18.15 27.88
CA TYR A 427 4.84 17.44 27.79
C TYR A 427 5.00 16.04 28.38
N ASP A 428 4.03 15.59 29.16
CA ASP A 428 3.99 14.24 29.72
C ASP A 428 2.54 13.87 30.06
N GLU A 429 1.89 13.12 29.17
CA GLU A 429 0.50 12.68 29.35
C GLU A 429 0.28 11.29 28.77
N GLU A 430 -0.43 10.42 29.50
CA GLU A 430 -0.93 9.12 29.02
C GLU A 430 0.14 8.24 28.36
N GLY A 431 1.39 8.30 28.83
CA GLY A 431 2.50 7.48 28.32
C GLY A 431 3.23 8.08 27.11
N VAL A 432 2.86 9.30 26.67
CA VAL A 432 3.61 10.07 25.68
C VAL A 432 4.34 11.21 26.37
N SER A 433 5.66 11.27 26.21
CA SER A 433 6.50 12.29 26.84
C SER A 433 7.36 13.02 25.81
N ILE A 434 7.53 14.33 25.99
CA ILE A 434 8.36 15.18 25.13
C ILE A 434 9.34 15.95 26.00
N TRP A 435 10.62 15.84 25.65
CA TRP A 435 11.70 16.57 26.28
C TRP A 435 12.27 17.58 25.31
N ARG A 436 12.60 18.76 25.83
CA ARG A 436 13.30 19.82 25.10
C ARG A 436 14.74 19.87 25.58
N LEU A 437 15.68 19.93 24.65
CA LEU A 437 17.08 20.20 24.96
C LEU A 437 17.19 21.62 25.56
N ALA A 438 17.71 21.72 26.80
CA ALA A 438 17.97 23.00 27.44
C ALA A 438 18.99 23.76 26.57
N ARG A 439 18.74 25.04 26.30
CA ARG A 439 19.68 25.86 25.50
C ARG A 439 21.04 25.83 26.18
N SER A 440 22.08 25.38 25.45
CA SER A 440 23.47 25.66 25.80
C SER A 440 23.82 27.12 25.56
#